data_AF-A0A1D3DM12-F1
#
_entry.id   AF-A0A1D3DM12-F1
#
_cell.length_a   1.000
_cell.length_b   1.000
_cell.length_c   1.000
_cell.angle_alpha   90.00
_cell.angle_beta   90.00
_cell.angle_gamma   90.00
#
_symmetry.space_group_name_H-M   'P 1'
#
loop_
_entity.id
_entity.type
_entity.pdbx_description
1 polymer ?
#
loop_
_entity_poly.entity_id
_entity_poly.type
_entity_poly.pdbx_seq_one_letter_code
_entity_poly.pdbx_strand_id
1 'polypeptide(L)'
;MRGRAHGRARSDDTAAGMACLEGYLIAEAHLREARTRADAFVQRLPWLTTAEREEVAERYAEAYTDQATQALRMVARRAAELREEYTQRYAYLRRRLLCATVATLAAGVAALGGLAAWTLTLPPR
;
A
#
# COMPACT_ATOMS: atom_id res chain seq x y z
N MET A 1 20.23 17.51 -11.78
CA MET A 1 18.94 16.81 -11.55
C MET A 1 19.01 15.26 -11.57
N ARG A 2 20.00 14.62 -12.21
CA ARG A 2 20.09 13.15 -12.39
C ARG A 2 20.27 12.32 -11.09
N GLY A 3 20.91 12.87 -10.06
CA GLY A 3 21.17 12.15 -8.79
C GLY A 3 19.93 11.82 -7.93
N ARG A 4 18.86 12.64 -7.98
CA ARG A 4 17.65 12.39 -7.17
C ARG A 4 16.78 11.25 -7.69
N ALA A 5 16.77 11.03 -9.00
CA ALA A 5 16.03 9.93 -9.62
C ALA A 5 16.64 8.57 -9.24
N HIS A 6 17.98 8.51 -9.20
CA HIS A 6 18.71 7.30 -8.83
C HIS A 6 18.61 6.96 -7.34
N GLY A 7 18.56 7.99 -6.47
CA GLY A 7 18.29 7.79 -5.04
C GLY A 7 16.88 7.26 -4.75
N ARG A 8 15.87 7.73 -5.52
CA ARG A 8 14.48 7.29 -5.38
C ARG A 8 14.27 5.85 -5.87
N ALA A 9 14.85 5.49 -7.01
CA ALA A 9 14.79 4.11 -7.50
C ALA A 9 15.38 3.11 -6.50
N ARG A 10 16.48 3.47 -5.84
CA ARG A 10 17.11 2.63 -4.81
C ARG A 10 16.27 2.50 -3.54
N SER A 11 15.68 3.61 -3.07
CA SER A 11 14.79 3.55 -1.91
C SER A 11 13.56 2.69 -2.18
N ASP A 12 13.00 2.79 -3.39
CA ASP A 12 11.84 2.01 -3.81
C ASP A 12 12.19 0.50 -3.87
N ASP A 13 13.38 0.16 -4.35
CA ASP A 13 13.87 -1.23 -4.40
C ASP A 13 14.11 -1.82 -3.00
N THR A 14 14.69 -1.02 -2.09
CA THR A 14 14.85 -1.44 -0.68
C THR A 14 13.50 -1.62 0.03
N ALA A 15 12.52 -0.77 -0.27
CA ALA A 15 11.18 -0.90 0.30
C ALA A 15 10.47 -2.15 -0.22
N ALA A 16 10.61 -2.46 -1.52
CA ALA A 16 10.09 -3.69 -2.11
C ALA A 16 10.73 -4.94 -1.47
N GLY A 17 12.05 -4.93 -1.27
CA GLY A 17 12.75 -6.00 -0.58
C GLY A 17 12.26 -6.22 0.86
N MET A 18 12.09 -5.14 1.64
CA MET A 18 11.56 -5.23 3.00
C MET A 18 10.14 -5.78 3.04
N ALA A 19 9.26 -5.34 2.14
CA ALA A 19 7.89 -5.85 2.05
C ALA A 19 7.85 -7.35 1.72
N CYS A 20 8.75 -7.84 0.86
CA CYS A 20 8.87 -9.27 0.55
C CYS A 20 9.30 -10.07 1.78
N LEU A 21 10.32 -9.59 2.50
CA LEU A 21 10.80 -10.23 3.72
C LEU A 21 9.74 -10.24 4.82
N GLU A 22 9.04 -9.13 5.02
CA GLU A 22 7.92 -9.04 5.97
C GLU A 22 6.83 -10.06 5.62
N GLY A 23 6.44 -10.15 4.35
CA GLY A 23 5.48 -11.14 3.87
C GLY A 23 5.92 -12.59 4.13
N TYR A 24 7.21 -12.89 3.89
CA TYR A 24 7.78 -14.20 4.18
C TYR A 24 7.76 -14.51 5.69
N LEU A 25 8.16 -13.55 6.54
CA LEU A 25 8.16 -13.74 8.00
C LEU A 25 6.76 -13.95 8.57
N ILE A 26 5.77 -13.22 8.06
CA ILE A 26 4.37 -13.41 8.44
C ILE A 26 3.88 -14.81 8.02
N ALA A 27 4.18 -15.23 6.80
CA ALA A 27 3.81 -16.57 6.31
C ALA A 27 4.45 -17.68 7.16
N GLU A 28 5.74 -17.56 7.46
CA GLU A 28 6.48 -18.50 8.29
C GLU A 28 5.92 -18.56 9.73
N ALA A 29 5.55 -17.41 10.31
CA ALA A 29 4.91 -17.35 11.62
C ALA A 29 3.55 -18.09 11.62
N HIS A 30 2.73 -17.89 10.58
CA HIS A 30 1.46 -18.59 10.44
C HIS A 30 1.63 -20.11 10.30
N LEU A 31 2.63 -20.58 9.56
CA LEU A 31 2.92 -22.02 9.43
C LEU A 31 3.31 -22.65 10.77
N ARG A 32 4.14 -21.95 11.56
CA ARG A 32 4.52 -22.42 12.91
C ARG A 32 3.33 -22.47 13.86
N GLU A 33 2.47 -21.47 13.80
CA GLU A 33 1.26 -21.42 14.61
C GLU A 33 0.26 -22.51 14.23
N ALA A 34 0.10 -22.78 12.92
CA ALA A 34 -0.74 -23.85 12.40
C ALA A 34 -0.29 -25.23 12.94
N ARG A 35 1.02 -25.52 12.89
CA ARG A 35 1.60 -26.75 13.45
C ARG A 35 1.36 -26.87 14.96
N THR A 36 1.65 -25.79 15.70
CA THR A 36 1.46 -25.76 17.16
C THR A 36 0.00 -26.03 17.53
N ARG A 37 -0.96 -25.45 16.80
CA ARG A 37 -2.40 -25.70 17.02
C ARG A 37 -2.80 -27.13 16.64
N ALA A 38 -2.26 -27.65 15.54
CA ALA A 38 -2.51 -29.02 15.10
C ALA A 38 -2.05 -30.03 16.17
N ASP A 39 -0.83 -29.87 16.68
CA ASP A 39 -0.27 -30.73 17.73
C ASP A 39 -1.12 -30.67 19.01
N ALA A 40 -1.50 -29.47 19.44
CA ALA A 40 -2.36 -29.28 20.62
C ALA A 40 -3.76 -29.86 20.44
N PHE A 41 -4.31 -29.83 19.22
CA PHE A 41 -5.60 -30.42 18.89
C PHE A 41 -5.54 -31.95 18.93
N VAL A 42 -4.51 -32.52 18.31
CA VAL A 42 -4.32 -33.96 18.21
C VAL A 42 -4.01 -34.62 19.55
N GLN A 43 -3.34 -33.92 20.47
CA GLN A 43 -3.17 -34.38 21.87
C GLN A 43 -4.51 -34.56 22.61
N ARG A 44 -5.60 -33.92 22.17
CA ARG A 44 -6.94 -34.07 22.75
C ARG A 44 -7.69 -35.31 22.25
N LEU A 45 -7.09 -36.08 21.34
CA LEU A 45 -7.68 -37.26 20.73
C LEU A 45 -6.86 -38.52 21.13
N PRO A 46 -6.88 -38.92 22.41
CA PRO A 46 -6.05 -40.00 22.92
C PRO A 46 -6.42 -41.38 22.36
N TRP A 47 -7.64 -41.52 21.81
CA TRP A 47 -8.13 -42.76 21.21
C TRP A 47 -7.61 -43.02 19.79
N LEU A 48 -6.97 -42.04 19.15
CA LEU A 48 -6.37 -42.23 17.83
C LEU A 48 -5.03 -42.96 17.95
N THR A 49 -4.66 -43.71 16.93
CA THR A 49 -3.30 -44.21 16.76
C THR A 49 -2.35 -43.07 16.36
N THR A 50 -1.04 -43.30 16.47
CA THR A 50 -0.05 -42.28 16.09
C THR A 50 -0.15 -41.90 14.61
N ALA A 51 -0.41 -42.86 13.72
CA ALA A 51 -0.57 -42.60 12.29
C ALA A 51 -1.82 -41.74 12.00
N GLU A 52 -2.97 -42.05 12.62
CA GLU A 52 -4.18 -41.25 12.41
C GLU A 52 -4.06 -39.84 13.02
N ARG A 53 -3.29 -39.70 14.11
CA ARG A 53 -2.96 -38.40 14.70
C ARG A 53 -2.13 -37.52 13.77
N GLU A 54 -1.11 -38.08 13.13
CA GLU A 54 -0.28 -37.35 12.16
C GLU A 54 -1.10 -36.91 10.95
N GLU A 55 -1.96 -37.79 10.42
CA GLU A 55 -2.83 -37.46 9.28
C GLU A 55 -3.83 -36.34 9.61
N VAL A 56 -4.46 -36.39 10.79
CA VAL A 56 -5.37 -35.32 11.24
C VAL A 56 -4.63 -34.01 11.47
N ALA A 57 -3.41 -34.05 12.02
CA ALA A 57 -2.59 -32.86 12.20
C ALA A 57 -2.28 -32.19 10.85
N GLU A 58 -1.89 -32.99 9.85
CA GLU A 58 -1.56 -32.49 8.51
C GLU A 58 -2.78 -31.84 7.83
N ARG A 59 -3.92 -32.54 7.81
CA ARG A 59 -5.17 -32.01 7.23
C ARG A 59 -5.67 -30.76 7.96
N TYR A 60 -5.53 -30.71 9.28
CA TYR A 60 -5.89 -29.52 10.06
C TYR A 60 -4.98 -28.33 9.73
N ALA A 61 -3.66 -28.57 9.64
CA ALA A 61 -2.70 -27.53 9.28
C ALA A 61 -2.98 -26.98 7.88
N GLU A 62 -3.24 -27.83 6.89
CA GLU A 62 -3.64 -27.44 5.53
C GLU A 62 -4.89 -26.55 5.57
N ALA A 63 -5.98 -27.01 6.20
CA ALA A 63 -7.23 -26.27 6.29
C ALA A 63 -7.06 -24.90 6.97
N TYR A 64 -6.27 -24.84 8.05
CA TYR A 64 -5.96 -23.60 8.75
C TYR A 64 -5.19 -22.62 7.85
N THR A 65 -4.18 -23.11 7.11
CA THR A 65 -3.38 -22.27 6.21
C THR A 65 -4.18 -21.74 5.02
N ASP A 66 -5.09 -22.55 4.48
CA ASP A 66 -5.99 -22.14 3.40
C ASP A 66 -6.95 -21.04 3.87
N GLN A 67 -7.53 -21.20 5.06
CA GLN A 67 -8.41 -20.19 5.64
C GLN A 67 -7.68 -18.87 5.90
N ALA A 68 -6.47 -18.93 6.47
CA ALA A 68 -5.64 -17.75 6.70
C ALA A 68 -5.29 -17.04 5.38
N THR A 69 -4.93 -17.82 4.35
CA THR A 69 -4.62 -17.30 3.02
C THR A 69 -5.82 -16.60 2.39
N GLN A 70 -7.03 -17.17 2.50
CA GLN A 70 -8.25 -16.55 2.01
C GLN A 70 -8.57 -15.23 2.72
N ALA A 71 -8.42 -15.19 4.05
CA ALA A 71 -8.61 -13.97 4.83
C ALA A 71 -7.62 -12.87 4.42
N LEU A 72 -6.33 -13.21 4.27
CA LEU A 72 -5.31 -12.26 3.82
C LEU A 72 -5.60 -11.74 2.41
N ARG A 73 -6.00 -12.59 1.47
CA ARG A 73 -6.39 -12.17 0.11
C ARG A 73 -7.59 -11.23 0.12
N MET A 74 -8.58 -11.49 0.97
CA MET A 74 -9.74 -10.63 1.13
C MET A 74 -9.35 -9.24 1.64
N VAL A 75 -8.52 -9.17 2.69
CA VAL A 75 -8.02 -7.90 3.24
C VAL A 75 -7.16 -7.15 2.21
N ALA A 76 -6.24 -7.85 1.53
CA ALA A 76 -5.39 -7.25 0.50
C ALA A 76 -6.23 -6.66 -0.65
N ARG A 77 -7.26 -7.37 -1.12
CA ARG A 77 -8.19 -6.87 -2.12
C ARG A 77 -8.93 -5.62 -1.64
N ARG A 78 -9.48 -5.64 -0.42
CA ARG A 78 -10.18 -4.47 0.16
C ARG A 78 -9.26 -3.27 0.33
N ALA A 79 -8.03 -3.47 0.77
CA ALA A 79 -7.03 -2.41 0.87
C ALA A 79 -6.69 -1.81 -0.50
N ALA A 80 -6.59 -2.65 -1.54
CA ALA A 80 -6.37 -2.19 -2.92
C ALA A 80 -7.56 -1.36 -3.44
N GLU A 81 -8.79 -1.86 -3.26
CA GLU A 81 -10.03 -1.14 -3.61
C GLU A 81 -10.10 0.24 -2.93
N LEU A 82 -9.86 0.29 -1.62
CA LEU A 82 -9.83 1.56 -0.87
C LEU A 82 -8.73 2.48 -1.41
N ARG A 83 -7.52 1.96 -1.62
CA ARG A 83 -6.40 2.76 -2.14
C ARG A 83 -6.72 3.36 -3.51
N GLU A 84 -7.39 2.61 -4.38
CA GLU A 84 -7.85 3.11 -5.66
C GLU A 84 -8.90 4.22 -5.51
N GLU A 85 -9.94 4.01 -4.70
CA GLU A 85 -10.98 5.01 -4.44
C GLU A 85 -10.40 6.33 -3.88
N TYR A 86 -9.48 6.24 -2.92
CA TYR A 86 -8.86 7.41 -2.31
C TYR A 86 -7.84 8.09 -3.23
N THR A 87 -7.04 7.35 -4.00
CA THR A 87 -6.07 7.95 -4.92
C THR A 87 -6.75 8.68 -6.07
N GLN A 88 -7.87 8.17 -6.57
CA GLN A 88 -8.66 8.87 -7.59
C GLN A 88 -9.23 10.19 -7.05
N ARG A 89 -9.84 10.17 -5.85
CA ARG A 89 -10.34 11.39 -5.20
C ARG A 89 -9.22 12.40 -4.94
N TYR A 90 -8.08 11.95 -4.42
CA TYR A 90 -6.95 12.83 -4.14
C TYR A 90 -6.34 13.40 -5.42
N ALA A 91 -6.23 12.62 -6.49
CA ALA A 91 -5.76 13.08 -7.78
C ALA A 91 -6.67 14.17 -8.35
N TYR A 92 -8.00 14.02 -8.21
CA TYR A 92 -8.96 15.04 -8.62
C TYR A 92 -8.79 16.34 -7.81
N LEU A 93 -8.77 16.28 -6.48
CA LEU A 93 -8.56 17.46 -5.64
C LEU A 93 -7.24 18.14 -5.95
N ARG A 94 -6.16 17.35 -6.07
CA ARG A 94 -4.82 17.86 -6.40
C ARG A 94 -4.80 18.56 -7.74
N ARG A 95 -5.41 17.99 -8.79
CA ARG A 95 -5.52 18.66 -10.10
C ARG A 95 -6.28 19.96 -9.99
N ARG A 96 -7.41 19.98 -9.25
CA ARG A 96 -8.22 21.20 -9.08
C ARG A 96 -7.44 22.30 -8.36
N LEU A 97 -6.71 21.94 -7.30
CA LEU A 97 -5.87 22.86 -6.56
C LEU A 97 -4.73 23.39 -7.43
N LEU A 98 -4.06 22.52 -8.18
CA LEU A 98 -3.00 22.92 -9.12
C LEU A 98 -3.54 23.88 -10.19
N CYS A 99 -4.68 23.57 -10.82
CA CYS A 99 -5.30 24.48 -11.79
C CYS A 99 -5.65 25.83 -11.17
N ALA A 100 -6.24 25.85 -9.96
CA ALA A 100 -6.58 27.08 -9.26
C ALA A 100 -5.32 27.90 -8.92
N THR A 101 -4.25 27.26 -8.42
CA THR A 101 -2.98 27.94 -8.13
C THR A 101 -2.32 28.49 -9.39
N VAL A 102 -2.33 27.76 -10.50
CA VAL A 102 -1.77 28.23 -11.77
C VAL A 102 -2.60 29.38 -12.34
N ALA A 103 -3.93 29.29 -12.29
CA ALA A 103 -4.81 30.36 -12.76
C ALA A 103 -4.66 31.65 -11.93
N THR A 104 -4.57 31.54 -10.61
CA THR A 104 -4.36 32.70 -9.72
C THR A 104 -3.00 33.34 -9.92
N LEU A 105 -1.92 32.55 -10.07
CA LEU A 105 -0.60 33.05 -10.42
C LEU A 105 -0.59 33.74 -11.78
N ALA A 106 -1.20 33.12 -12.81
CA ALA A 106 -1.28 33.71 -14.15
C ALA A 106 -2.06 35.03 -14.15
N ALA A 107 -3.18 35.09 -13.43
CA ALA A 107 -3.96 36.32 -13.27
C ALA A 107 -3.17 37.42 -12.54
N GLY A 108 -2.41 37.07 -11.50
CA GLY A 108 -1.54 38.01 -10.79
C GLY A 108 -0.44 38.58 -11.69
N VAL A 109 0.22 37.74 -12.49
CA VAL A 109 1.23 38.17 -13.46
C VAL A 109 0.63 39.07 -14.53
N ALA A 110 -0.55 38.72 -15.06
CA ALA A 110 -1.25 39.53 -16.06
C ALA A 110 -1.67 40.90 -15.50
N ALA A 111 -2.15 40.96 -14.26
CA ALA A 111 -2.52 42.21 -13.59
C ALA A 111 -1.31 43.13 -13.37
N LEU A 112 -0.17 42.57 -12.93
CA LEU A 112 1.07 43.33 -12.76
C LEU A 112 1.63 43.83 -14.10
N GLY A 113 1.58 42.99 -15.15
CA GLY A 113 1.99 43.39 -16.50
C GLY A 113 1.08 44.48 -17.09
N GLY A 114 -0.23 44.37 -16.88
CA GLY A 114 -1.20 45.39 -17.29
C GLY A 114 -1.00 46.73 -16.59
N LEU A 115 -0.72 46.72 -15.29
CA LEU A 115 -0.38 47.92 -14.52
C LEU A 115 0.93 48.56 -15.02
N ALA A 116 1.97 47.75 -15.29
CA ALA A 116 3.24 48.26 -15.82
C ALA A 116 3.06 48.89 -17.22
N ALA A 117 2.31 48.23 -18.10
CA ALA A 117 1.99 48.77 -19.43
C ALA A 117 1.14 50.05 -19.34
N TRP A 118 0.18 50.10 -18.41
CA TRP A 118 -0.60 51.29 -18.12
C TRP A 118 0.25 52.46 -17.60
N THR A 119 1.21 52.19 -16.70
CA THR A 119 2.14 53.23 -16.23
C THR A 119 3.10 53.72 -17.31
N LEU A 120 3.46 52.86 -18.28
CA LEU A 120 4.33 53.25 -19.40
C LEU A 120 3.59 54.07 -20.47
N THR A 121 2.26 53.97 -20.51
CA THR A 121 1.40 54.67 -21.48
C THR A 121 0.86 56.00 -20.95
N LEU A 122 1.10 56.33 -19.68
CA LEU A 122 0.85 57.68 -19.18
C LEU A 122 2.00 58.61 -19.61
N PRO A 123 1.71 59.72 -20.32
CA PRO A 123 2.75 60.65 -20.73
C PRO A 123 3.40 61.30 -19.50
N PRO A 124 4.74 61.45 -19.48
CA PRO A 124 5.39 62.23 -18.44
C PRO A 124 4.87 63.68 -18.50
N ARG A 125 4.38 64.17 -17.35
CA ARG A 125 3.94 65.57 -17.18
C ARG A 125 5.09 66.54 -17.25
#